data_AF-A0AAU2BJL2-F1
#
_entry.id   AF-A0AAU2BJL2-F1
#
_cell.length_a   1.000
_cell.length_b   1.000
_cell.length_c   1.000
_cell.angle_alpha   90.00
_cell.angle_beta   90.00
_cell.angle_gamma   90.00
#
_symmetry.space_group_name_H-M   'P 1'
#
loop_
_entity.id
_entity.type
_entity.pdbx_description
1 polymer ?
#
loop_
_entity_poly.entity_id
_entity_poly.type
_entity_poly.pdbx_seq_one_letter_code
_entity_poly.pdbx_strand_id
1 'polypeptide(L)'
;MNLRNRTGRASALAAFSLLCLPACGAQDISIPRSICDTPVEQRLTTPLLKPTGKLTEWHTAGWGGKETSVCIISVDKSEALRLRFAWHTDTIDTMKYSSLDNSVTGLWEPRRVPHLAESATLGDNGAIATTRCKGRGKWHFTLALKVTRDRKIVHQRNDIEQFMRAYMPATMKAVGCTHP
;
A
#
# COMPACT_ATOMS: atom_id res chain seq x y z
N MET A 1 -5.75 -84.82 -41.02
CA MET A 1 -5.66 -85.53 -39.72
C MET A 1 -4.97 -84.63 -38.71
N ASN A 2 -5.56 -84.57 -37.51
CA ASN A 2 -5.06 -84.03 -36.23
C ASN A 2 -5.01 -82.50 -36.01
N LEU A 3 -6.10 -82.04 -35.39
CA LEU A 3 -6.21 -80.93 -34.45
C LEU A 3 -5.25 -81.08 -33.25
N ARG A 4 -4.68 -79.97 -32.77
CA ARG A 4 -4.47 -79.76 -31.32
C ARG A 4 -4.46 -78.27 -30.98
N ASN A 5 -5.49 -77.88 -30.22
CA ASN A 5 -5.65 -76.62 -29.52
C ASN A 5 -4.46 -76.30 -28.60
N ARG A 6 -4.15 -75.01 -28.44
CA ARG A 6 -3.83 -74.43 -27.12
C ARG A 6 -4.19 -72.95 -27.05
N THR A 7 -5.15 -72.69 -26.18
CA THR A 7 -5.61 -71.40 -25.68
C THR A 7 -4.53 -70.71 -24.84
N GLY A 8 -4.44 -69.38 -24.93
CA GLY A 8 -3.46 -68.60 -24.16
C GLY A 8 -3.70 -67.08 -24.18
N ARG A 9 -4.71 -66.66 -23.41
CA ARG A 9 -4.86 -65.39 -22.66
C ARG A 9 -4.45 -64.05 -23.31
N ALA A 10 -5.47 -63.20 -23.48
CA ALA A 10 -5.39 -61.76 -23.65
C ALA A 10 -4.67 -61.06 -22.48
N SER A 11 -3.92 -60.00 -22.78
CA SER A 11 -3.49 -59.00 -21.81
C SER A 11 -3.64 -57.63 -22.47
N ALA A 12 -4.74 -56.95 -22.13
CA ALA A 12 -4.96 -55.55 -22.46
C ALA A 12 -4.13 -54.69 -21.50
N LEU A 13 -3.08 -54.05 -22.00
CA LEU A 13 -2.33 -53.03 -21.27
C LEU A 13 -3.12 -51.71 -21.33
N ALA A 14 -3.84 -51.40 -20.25
CA ALA A 14 -4.46 -50.10 -20.04
C ALA A 14 -3.37 -49.08 -19.67
N ALA A 15 -3.06 -48.16 -20.60
CA ALA A 15 -2.20 -47.02 -20.35
C ALA A 15 -2.95 -45.99 -19.49
N PHE A 16 -2.64 -45.96 -18.19
CA PHE A 16 -3.09 -44.92 -17.27
C PHE A 16 -2.25 -43.65 -17.54
N SER A 17 -2.74 -42.78 -18.42
CA SER A 17 -2.19 -41.44 -18.63
C SER A 17 -2.42 -40.60 -17.38
N LEU A 18 -1.39 -40.45 -16.54
CA LEU A 18 -1.40 -39.52 -15.42
C LEU A 18 -1.57 -38.08 -15.95
N LEU A 19 -2.74 -37.50 -15.69
CA LEU A 19 -3.01 -36.08 -15.84
C LEU A 19 -2.20 -35.32 -14.76
N CYS A 20 -1.01 -34.84 -15.13
CA CYS A 20 -0.33 -33.78 -14.36
C CYS A 20 -1.14 -32.48 -14.52
N LEU A 21 -2.06 -32.24 -13.58
CA LEU A 21 -2.58 -30.89 -13.37
C LEU A 21 -1.41 -30.03 -12.86
N PRO A 22 -1.02 -28.94 -13.54
CA PRO A 22 -0.12 -27.97 -12.92
C PRO A 22 -0.87 -27.42 -11.70
N ALA A 23 -0.37 -27.77 -10.51
CA ALA A 23 -0.83 -27.15 -9.27
C ALA A 23 -0.64 -25.63 -9.45
N CYS A 24 -1.75 -24.90 -9.50
CA CYS A 24 -1.75 -23.44 -9.44
C CYS A 24 -0.94 -23.03 -8.23
N GLY A 25 0.29 -22.56 -8.45
CA GLY A 25 1.10 -21.96 -7.41
C GLY A 25 0.34 -20.76 -6.86
N ALA A 26 -0.11 -20.85 -5.61
CA ALA A 26 -0.50 -19.67 -4.86
C ALA A 26 0.73 -18.75 -4.87
N GLN A 27 0.67 -17.66 -5.65
CA GLN A 27 1.67 -16.62 -5.55
C GLN A 27 1.59 -16.10 -4.12
N ASP A 28 2.64 -16.35 -3.34
CA ASP A 28 2.74 -15.87 -1.99
C ASP A 28 2.89 -14.35 -2.06
N ILE A 29 1.77 -13.64 -1.91
CA ILE A 29 1.74 -12.17 -1.98
C ILE A 29 2.38 -11.67 -0.69
N SER A 30 3.70 -11.51 -0.71
CA SER A 30 4.45 -10.99 0.43
C SER A 30 4.17 -9.50 0.60
N ILE A 31 3.26 -9.16 1.52
CA ILE A 31 3.01 -7.77 1.90
C ILE A 31 4.26 -7.26 2.63
N PRO A 32 4.83 -6.12 2.22
CA PRO A 32 6.10 -5.69 2.78
C PRO A 32 5.94 -5.26 4.24
N ARG A 33 6.98 -5.51 5.05
CA ARG A 33 7.06 -5.09 6.47
C ARG A 33 7.44 -3.62 6.65
N SER A 34 7.73 -2.95 5.55
CA SER A 34 8.02 -1.53 5.45
C SER A 34 7.45 -1.00 4.16
N ILE A 35 7.02 0.25 4.16
CA ILE A 35 6.62 0.99 2.95
C ILE A 35 7.46 2.25 2.96
N CYS A 36 8.11 2.60 1.85
CA CYS A 36 8.91 3.83 1.73
C CYS A 36 9.89 4.02 2.90
N ASP A 37 10.74 3.03 3.18
CA ASP A 37 11.68 3.00 4.32
C ASP A 37 11.06 3.14 5.72
N THR A 38 9.72 3.15 5.83
CA THR A 38 9.01 3.30 7.10
C THR A 38 8.46 1.94 7.53
N PRO A 39 8.82 1.42 8.72
CA PRO A 39 8.24 0.19 9.24
C PRO A 39 6.73 0.30 9.39
N VAL A 40 6.00 -0.75 8.98
CA VAL A 40 4.55 -0.80 9.10
C VAL A 40 4.06 -2.24 9.23
N GLU A 41 3.04 -2.44 10.07
CA GLU A 41 2.43 -3.76 10.21
C GLU A 41 1.60 -4.12 8.97
N GLN A 42 1.76 -5.34 8.49
CA GLN A 42 1.04 -5.84 7.31
C GLN A 42 -0.49 -5.71 7.45
N ARG A 43 -1.03 -5.90 8.67
CA ARG A 43 -2.48 -5.78 8.93
C ARG A 43 -3.05 -4.38 8.63
N LEU A 44 -2.23 -3.34 8.68
CA LEU A 44 -2.64 -1.96 8.40
C LEU A 44 -2.54 -1.61 6.90
N THR A 45 -1.66 -2.30 6.17
CA THR A 45 -1.44 -2.05 4.73
C THR A 45 -2.30 -2.94 3.85
N THR A 46 -2.62 -4.14 4.30
CA THR A 46 -3.44 -5.11 3.56
C THR A 46 -4.79 -4.56 3.12
N PRO A 47 -5.59 -3.91 4.01
CA PRO A 47 -6.92 -3.40 3.64
C PRO A 47 -6.84 -2.28 2.59
N LEU A 48 -5.74 -1.50 2.61
CA LEU A 48 -5.50 -0.40 1.67
C LEU A 48 -5.00 -0.90 0.31
N LEU A 49 -4.06 -1.85 0.33
CA LEU A 49 -3.44 -2.37 -0.88
C LEU A 49 -4.29 -3.42 -1.58
N LYS A 50 -5.10 -4.19 -0.84
CA LYS A 50 -5.85 -5.39 -1.29
C LYS A 50 -5.08 -6.13 -2.37
N PRO A 51 -3.86 -6.61 -2.06
CA PRO A 51 -2.95 -7.05 -3.10
C PRO A 51 -3.46 -8.37 -3.67
N THR A 52 -3.82 -8.36 -4.94
CA THR A 52 -4.25 -9.53 -5.72
C THR A 52 -3.19 -9.99 -6.72
N GLY A 53 -2.01 -9.35 -6.67
CA GLY A 53 -0.89 -9.62 -7.56
C GLY A 53 0.37 -8.92 -7.08
N LYS A 54 1.32 -8.69 -7.99
CA LYS A 54 2.68 -8.29 -7.65
C LYS A 54 2.72 -6.86 -7.10
N LEU A 55 3.27 -6.72 -5.90
CA LEU A 55 3.58 -5.42 -5.29
C LEU A 55 4.91 -4.87 -5.81
N THR A 56 4.91 -3.60 -6.20
CA THR A 56 6.12 -2.85 -6.53
C THR A 56 6.09 -1.49 -5.84
N GLU A 57 7.24 -1.05 -5.35
CA GLU A 57 7.43 0.25 -4.73
C GLU A 57 8.37 1.10 -5.58
N TRP A 58 8.03 2.38 -5.72
CA TRP A 58 8.91 3.40 -6.28
C TRP A 58 8.86 4.64 -5.40
N HIS A 59 10.00 5.24 -5.10
CA HIS A 59 10.05 6.51 -4.37
C HIS A 59 11.20 7.38 -4.84
N THR A 60 11.10 8.68 -4.61
CA THR A 60 12.22 9.59 -4.87
C THR A 60 13.40 9.26 -3.94
N ALA A 61 14.61 9.17 -4.51
CA ALA A 61 15.80 8.76 -3.78
C ALA A 61 16.14 9.73 -2.64
N GLY A 62 16.32 9.17 -1.45
CA GLY A 62 16.85 9.86 -0.28
C GLY A 62 15.89 10.87 0.32
N TRP A 63 15.53 10.67 1.58
CA TRP A 63 14.97 11.72 2.41
C TRP A 63 15.86 12.98 2.43
N GLY A 64 17.16 12.85 2.15
CA GLY A 64 18.29 13.74 2.46
C GLY A 64 18.45 15.10 1.76
N GLY A 65 17.51 15.62 0.95
CA GLY A 65 17.76 16.93 0.32
C GLY A 65 16.61 17.67 -0.37
N LYS A 66 15.40 17.08 -0.43
CA LYS A 66 14.25 17.72 -1.09
C LYS A 66 13.20 18.13 -0.07
N GLU A 67 12.59 19.28 -0.29
CA GLU A 67 11.47 19.80 0.52
C GLU A 67 10.23 18.90 0.42
N THR A 68 10.14 18.11 -0.65
CA THR A 68 9.10 17.09 -0.86
C THR A 68 9.72 15.78 -1.37
N SER A 69 9.24 14.65 -0.85
CA SER A 69 9.46 13.30 -1.36
C SER A 69 8.12 12.64 -1.73
N VAL A 70 8.13 11.76 -2.72
CA VAL A 70 6.96 10.98 -3.16
C VAL A 70 7.30 9.50 -3.13
N CYS A 71 6.35 8.69 -2.70
CA CYS A 71 6.41 7.24 -2.77
C CYS A 71 5.10 6.69 -3.33
N ILE A 72 5.23 5.70 -4.20
CA ILE A 72 4.14 5.10 -4.98
C ILE A 72 4.23 3.59 -4.79
N ILE A 73 3.13 3.00 -4.34
CA ILE A 73 2.96 1.56 -4.25
C ILE A 73 1.97 1.14 -5.31
N SER A 74 2.37 0.16 -6.13
CA SER A 74 1.55 -0.38 -7.21
C SER A 74 1.29 -1.87 -6.99
N VAL A 75 0.10 -2.32 -7.40
CA VAL A 75 -0.25 -3.74 -7.54
C VAL A 75 -0.46 -4.01 -9.02
N ASP A 76 0.25 -5.00 -9.57
CA ASP A 76 0.21 -5.34 -11.00
C ASP A 76 0.41 -4.12 -11.92
N LYS A 77 1.34 -3.24 -11.53
CA LYS A 77 1.70 -1.98 -12.22
C LYS A 77 0.64 -0.87 -12.14
N SER A 78 -0.52 -1.11 -11.51
CA SER A 78 -1.50 -0.06 -11.21
C SER A 78 -1.23 0.57 -9.85
N GLU A 79 -1.17 1.90 -9.80
CA GLU A 79 -0.99 2.65 -8.56
C GLU A 79 -2.12 2.34 -7.56
N ALA A 80 -1.75 1.86 -6.38
CA ALA A 80 -2.67 1.56 -5.30
C ALA A 80 -2.62 2.61 -4.20
N LEU A 81 -1.41 3.03 -3.82
CA LEU A 81 -1.18 4.07 -2.82
C LEU A 81 -0.15 5.07 -3.31
N ARG A 82 -0.38 6.33 -2.98
CA ARG A 82 0.59 7.41 -3.10
C ARG A 82 0.76 8.08 -1.75
N LEU A 83 2.00 8.18 -1.33
CA LEU A 83 2.43 8.91 -0.15
C LEU A 83 3.25 10.11 -0.59
N ARG A 84 2.95 11.27 -0.01
CA ARG A 84 3.75 12.47 -0.16
C ARG A 84 4.22 12.92 1.21
N PHE A 85 5.49 13.23 1.27
CA PHE A 85 6.18 13.67 2.46
C PHE A 85 6.71 15.07 2.19
N ALA A 86 6.43 16.04 3.06
CA ALA A 86 6.85 17.41 2.87
C ALA A 86 7.36 18.01 4.18
N TRP A 87 8.45 18.77 4.10
CA TRP A 87 8.93 19.61 5.18
C TRP A 87 8.68 21.07 4.84
N HIS A 88 8.25 21.86 5.81
CA HIS A 88 8.00 23.28 5.58
C HIS A 88 8.17 24.08 6.88
N THR A 89 8.28 25.39 6.75
CA THR A 89 8.51 26.32 7.87
C THR A 89 7.22 26.62 8.61
N ASP A 90 6.11 26.75 7.89
CA ASP A 90 4.85 27.28 8.39
C ASP A 90 3.80 26.19 8.58
N THR A 91 2.85 26.40 9.48
CA THR A 91 1.72 25.47 9.62
C THR A 91 0.88 25.45 8.34
N ILE A 92 0.43 24.26 7.92
CA ILE A 92 -0.53 24.14 6.80
C ILE A 92 -1.95 23.91 7.32
N ASP A 93 -2.94 24.49 6.63
CA ASP A 93 -4.34 24.13 6.81
C ASP A 93 -4.66 22.88 5.97
N THR A 94 -4.69 21.71 6.62
CA THR A 94 -4.96 20.43 5.95
C THR A 94 -6.32 20.40 5.28
N MET A 95 -7.30 21.19 5.74
CA MET A 95 -8.62 21.28 5.10
C MET A 95 -8.51 22.02 3.77
N LYS A 96 -7.80 23.15 3.73
CA LYS A 96 -7.54 23.90 2.49
C LYS A 96 -6.83 23.04 1.44
N TYR A 97 -5.84 22.25 1.85
CA TYR A 97 -5.13 21.33 0.95
C TYR A 97 -5.93 20.06 0.60
N SER A 98 -7.07 19.80 1.24
CA SER A 98 -7.91 18.63 0.94
C SER A 98 -8.92 18.85 -0.19
N SER A 99 -9.05 20.07 -0.72
CA SER A 99 -9.99 20.37 -1.81
C SER A 99 -9.81 19.41 -3.00
N LEU A 100 -10.91 18.98 -3.61
CA LEU A 100 -10.89 18.06 -4.76
C LEU A 100 -10.13 18.60 -5.97
N ASP A 101 -10.06 19.93 -6.10
CA ASP A 101 -9.33 20.59 -7.17
C ASP A 101 -7.81 20.55 -6.95
N ASN A 102 -7.36 20.11 -5.77
CA ASN A 102 -5.94 19.92 -5.50
C ASN A 102 -5.46 18.64 -6.18
N SER A 103 -4.72 18.80 -7.28
CA SER A 103 -4.14 17.70 -8.06
C SER A 103 -3.15 16.83 -7.29
N VAL A 104 -2.66 17.30 -6.14
CA VAL A 104 -1.69 16.58 -5.31
C VAL A 104 -2.38 15.73 -4.24
N THR A 105 -3.38 16.27 -3.57
CA THR A 105 -3.94 15.68 -2.33
C THR A 105 -5.45 15.49 -2.32
N GLY A 106 -6.20 16.06 -3.27
CA GLY A 106 -7.64 16.29 -3.14
C GLY A 106 -8.42 15.08 -2.63
N LEU A 107 -9.19 15.27 -1.55
CA LEU A 107 -9.83 14.20 -0.78
C LEU A 107 -11.35 14.19 -1.02
N TRP A 108 -11.96 13.00 -1.08
CA TRP A 108 -13.43 12.89 -1.10
C TRP A 108 -14.00 13.07 0.29
N GLU A 109 -15.00 13.94 0.40
CA GLU A 109 -15.70 14.24 1.66
C GLU A 109 -14.72 14.48 2.84
N PRO A 110 -13.84 15.49 2.72
CA PRO A 110 -12.83 15.73 3.74
C PRO A 110 -13.45 16.20 5.04
N ARG A 111 -12.99 15.63 6.15
CA ARG A 111 -13.34 16.06 7.51
C ARG A 111 -12.09 16.15 8.38
N ARG A 112 -12.08 17.09 9.32
CA ARG A 112 -11.00 17.18 10.31
C ARG A 112 -11.02 15.95 11.22
N VAL A 113 -9.85 15.45 11.57
CA VAL A 113 -9.69 14.34 12.51
C VAL A 113 -8.85 14.80 13.68
N PRO A 114 -9.46 15.07 14.85
CA PRO A 114 -8.70 15.45 16.02
C PRO A 114 -7.82 14.30 16.51
N HIS A 115 -6.72 14.64 17.17
CA HIS A 115 -5.81 13.68 17.81
C HIS A 115 -5.13 12.66 16.87
N LEU A 116 -5.11 12.89 15.55
CA LEU A 116 -4.27 12.12 14.62
C LEU A 116 -2.89 12.75 14.49
N ALA A 117 -2.86 14.07 14.39
CA ALA A 117 -1.68 14.93 14.42
C ALA A 117 -2.13 16.31 14.93
N GLU A 118 -1.24 17.31 14.98
CA GLU A 118 -1.62 18.69 15.33
C GLU A 118 -2.70 19.26 14.40
N SER A 119 -2.63 18.92 13.11
CA SER A 119 -3.69 19.18 12.15
C SER A 119 -3.80 18.03 11.17
N ALA A 120 -5.02 17.52 10.98
CA ALA A 120 -5.28 16.39 10.11
C ALA A 120 -6.66 16.48 9.46
N THR A 121 -6.71 16.04 8.20
CA THR A 121 -7.94 15.88 7.42
C THR A 121 -7.98 14.48 6.83
N LEU A 122 -9.16 13.86 6.86
CA LEU A 122 -9.41 12.52 6.36
C LEU A 122 -10.57 12.58 5.36
N GLY A 123 -10.40 11.96 4.21
CA GLY A 123 -11.46 11.70 3.24
C GLY A 123 -11.65 10.20 3.03
N ASP A 124 -12.59 9.83 2.17
CA ASP A 124 -12.84 8.41 1.86
C ASP A 124 -11.72 7.73 1.06
N ASN A 125 -10.82 8.53 0.47
CA ASN A 125 -9.74 8.07 -0.41
C ASN A 125 -8.36 8.57 -0.01
N GLY A 126 -8.20 9.10 1.20
CA GLY A 126 -6.89 9.55 1.66
C GLY A 126 -6.94 10.39 2.92
N ALA A 127 -5.78 10.86 3.34
CA ALA A 127 -5.63 11.72 4.49
C ALA A 127 -4.45 12.68 4.30
N ILE A 128 -4.47 13.80 5.02
CA ILE A 128 -3.35 14.71 5.17
C ILE A 128 -3.16 14.92 6.67
N ALA A 129 -1.95 14.73 7.17
CA ALA A 129 -1.58 14.97 8.55
C ALA A 129 -0.33 15.84 8.61
N THR A 130 -0.35 16.85 9.46
CA THR A 130 0.81 17.71 9.70
C THR A 130 1.06 17.86 11.19
N THR A 131 2.34 17.91 11.54
CA THR A 131 2.79 18.11 12.92
C THR A 131 4.14 18.79 12.93
N ARG A 132 4.47 19.41 14.05
CA ARG A 132 5.82 19.88 14.30
C ARG A 132 6.81 18.71 14.23
N CYS A 133 7.90 18.96 13.53
CA CYS A 133 9.04 18.07 13.39
C CYS A 133 10.26 18.94 13.22
N LYS A 134 11.00 19.16 14.31
CA LYS A 134 12.26 19.88 14.24
C LYS A 134 13.30 18.99 13.57
N GLY A 135 13.61 19.31 12.31
CA GLY A 135 14.59 18.61 11.51
C GLY A 135 14.88 19.38 10.22
N ARG A 136 16.13 19.32 9.74
CA ARG A 136 16.52 19.83 8.41
C ARG A 136 16.23 21.33 8.18
N GLY A 137 16.31 22.15 9.23
CA GLY A 137 16.04 23.60 9.13
C GLY A 137 14.58 23.97 8.88
N LYS A 138 13.67 22.99 8.97
CA LYS A 138 12.22 23.14 8.85
C LYS A 138 11.57 22.77 10.19
N TRP A 139 10.33 23.20 10.38
CA TRP A 139 9.64 23.10 11.66
C TRP A 139 8.46 22.15 11.64
N HIS A 140 7.92 21.86 10.45
CA HIS A 140 6.76 21.03 10.28
C HIS A 140 7.01 19.94 9.25
N PHE A 141 6.36 18.81 9.46
CA PHE A 141 6.33 17.68 8.56
C PHE A 141 4.88 17.35 8.21
N THR A 142 4.61 17.18 6.92
CA THR A 142 3.32 16.75 6.41
C THR A 142 3.45 15.42 5.70
N LEU A 143 2.54 14.51 6.06
CA LEU A 143 2.28 13.27 5.37
C LEU A 143 0.91 13.36 4.70
N ALA A 144 0.87 13.19 3.38
CA ALA A 144 -0.38 12.98 2.65
C ALA A 144 -0.41 11.56 2.09
N LEU A 145 -1.51 10.86 2.33
CA LEU A 145 -1.84 9.56 1.77
C LEU A 145 -2.99 9.72 0.79
N LYS A 146 -2.86 9.10 -0.38
CA LYS A 146 -3.91 8.97 -1.37
C LYS A 146 -4.05 7.49 -1.75
N VAL A 147 -5.26 6.96 -1.63
CA VAL A 147 -5.67 5.68 -2.19
C VAL A 147 -6.20 5.95 -3.60
N THR A 148 -5.52 5.39 -4.60
CA THR A 148 -5.75 5.72 -6.02
C THR A 148 -6.49 4.64 -6.79
N ARG A 149 -6.77 3.51 -6.16
CA ARG A 149 -7.59 2.45 -6.75
C ARG A 149 -9.01 2.93 -7.03
N ASP A 150 -9.65 2.20 -7.94
CA ASP A 150 -10.89 2.56 -8.61
C ASP A 150 -11.97 3.09 -7.64
N ARG A 151 -12.68 4.15 -8.08
CA ARG A 151 -13.59 4.95 -7.24
C ARG A 151 -14.74 4.15 -6.63
N LYS A 152 -14.95 2.93 -7.13
CA LYS A 152 -15.98 1.98 -6.70
C LYS A 152 -15.65 1.29 -5.37
N ILE A 153 -14.40 1.37 -4.89
CA ILE A 153 -14.02 0.85 -3.57
C ILE A 153 -14.32 1.93 -2.52
N VAL A 154 -15.60 2.02 -2.16
CA VAL A 154 -16.12 3.03 -1.24
C VAL A 154 -15.68 2.72 0.21
N HIS A 155 -15.39 3.78 0.98
CA HIS A 155 -15.26 3.79 2.44
C HIS A 155 -14.09 3.04 3.10
N GLN A 156 -12.87 3.21 2.59
CA GLN A 156 -11.66 2.79 3.32
C GLN A 156 -11.29 3.74 4.47
N ARG A 157 -12.20 4.64 4.86
CA ARG A 157 -11.92 5.75 5.76
C ARG A 157 -11.35 5.29 7.10
N ASN A 158 -11.89 4.21 7.67
CA ASN A 158 -11.38 3.63 8.92
C ASN A 158 -9.99 3.00 8.74
N ASP A 159 -9.75 2.29 7.65
CA ASP A 159 -8.46 1.68 7.35
C ASP A 159 -7.38 2.74 7.12
N ILE A 160 -7.73 3.83 6.41
CA ILE A 160 -6.86 4.98 6.18
C ILE A 160 -6.52 5.64 7.51
N GLU A 161 -7.50 5.85 8.39
CA GLU A 161 -7.25 6.45 9.70
C GLU A 161 -6.32 5.57 10.55
N GLN A 162 -6.58 4.27 10.63
CA GLN A 162 -5.74 3.33 11.38
C GLN A 162 -4.31 3.29 10.84
N PHE A 163 -4.15 3.22 9.52
CA PHE A 163 -2.86 3.30 8.88
C PHE A 163 -2.14 4.60 9.23
N MET A 164 -2.80 5.75 9.08
CA MET A 164 -2.18 7.06 9.35
C MET A 164 -1.78 7.23 10.81
N ARG A 165 -2.59 6.74 11.76
CA ARG A 165 -2.28 6.77 13.20
C ARG A 165 -1.01 6.00 13.55
N ALA A 166 -0.72 4.91 12.84
CA ALA A 166 0.51 4.14 13.04
C ALA A 166 1.69 4.67 12.20
N TYR A 167 1.42 5.01 10.94
CA TYR A 167 2.45 5.29 9.95
C TYR A 167 3.05 6.69 10.11
N MET A 168 2.26 7.69 10.50
CA MET A 168 2.75 9.04 10.75
C MET A 168 3.88 9.08 11.81
N PRO A 169 3.68 8.59 13.05
CA PRO A 169 4.74 8.59 14.06
C PRO A 169 5.93 7.69 13.68
N ALA A 170 5.68 6.56 13.01
CA ALA A 170 6.76 5.70 12.52
C ALA A 170 7.64 6.42 11.47
N THR A 171 7.01 7.16 10.55
CA THR A 171 7.71 7.96 9.53
C THR A 171 8.52 9.06 10.20
N MET A 172 7.93 9.80 11.15
CA MET A 172 8.62 10.85 11.90
C MET A 172 9.89 10.34 12.58
N LYS A 173 9.84 9.14 13.16
CA LYS A 173 11.02 8.48 13.74
C LYS A 173 12.05 8.13 12.66
N ALA A 174 11.61 7.55 11.54
CA ALA A 174 12.50 7.15 10.44
C ALA A 174 13.23 8.35 9.81
N VAL A 175 12.58 9.51 9.73
CA VAL A 175 13.16 10.74 9.14
C VAL A 175 13.93 11.60 10.15
N GLY A 176 14.00 11.18 11.42
CA GLY A 176 14.79 11.85 12.46
C GLY A 176 14.14 13.09 13.08
N CYS A 177 12.81 13.13 13.18
CA CYS A 177 12.13 14.19 13.95
C CYS A 177 12.52 14.09 15.43
N THR A 178 13.18 15.11 15.96
CA THR A 178 13.73 15.11 17.32
C THR A 178 12.74 15.59 18.39
N HIS A 179 11.62 16.18 17.97
CA HIS A 179 10.50 16.58 18.84
C HIS A 179 9.18 16.43 18.05
N PRO A 180 8.26 15.54 18.45
CA PRO A 180 6.86 15.58 18.03
C PRO A 180 6.07 16.70 18.73
#